data_AF-A0A3D3IY72-F1
#
_entry.id   AF-A0A3D3IY72-F1
#
_cell.length_a   1.000
_cell.length_b   1.000
_cell.length_c   1.000
_cell.angle_alpha   90.00
_cell.angle_beta   90.00
_cell.angle_gamma   90.00
#
_symmetry.space_group_name_H-M   'P 1'
#
loop_
_entity.id
_entity.type
_entity.pdbx_description
1 polymer ?
#
loop_
_entity_poly.entity_id
_entity_poly.type
_entity_poly.pdbx_seq_one_letter_code
_entity_poly.pdbx_strand_id
1 'polypeptide(L)'
;GIVVPQGNGIVVPQGNGIVVPQGNGIVVPQGNGIVVPKGNGIVVPQGNGIVVPKGNGIVVPKNGGIVVPSGNGIVVPAGYGIVTLKDGGILIPAGNGIVTPANGGIVTLADGGIIVPTGNGIVTPANGGIVIPKGSGIVFPCGSQLYYMY
;
A
#
# COMPACT_ATOMS: atom_id res chain seq x y z
N GLY A 1 14.14 18.78 -4.07
CA GLY A 1 13.19 18.98 -2.97
C GLY A 1 13.60 18.16 -1.77
N ILE A 2 13.27 18.66 -0.58
CA ILE A 2 13.19 17.98 0.73
C ILE A 2 12.08 18.73 1.49
N VAL A 3 11.17 18.07 2.22
CA VAL A 3 10.03 18.71 2.90
C VAL A 3 9.79 18.04 4.26
N VAL A 4 9.58 18.82 5.34
CA VAL A 4 9.45 18.31 6.73
C VAL A 4 8.47 19.17 7.56
N PRO A 5 7.15 18.87 7.58
CA PRO A 5 6.16 19.68 8.32
C PRO A 5 5.59 19.02 9.59
N GLN A 6 5.09 19.89 10.49
CA GLN A 6 4.26 19.60 11.66
C GLN A 6 3.23 20.75 11.80
N GLY A 7 2.02 20.61 12.35
CA GLY A 7 1.36 19.41 12.89
C GLY A 7 0.22 18.91 11.98
N ASN A 8 -1.03 19.17 12.39
CA ASN A 8 -2.20 18.95 11.54
C ASN A 8 -2.07 19.78 10.25
N GLY A 9 -2.31 19.21 9.06
CA GLY A 9 -1.95 19.92 7.83
C GLY A 9 -2.61 19.45 6.54
N ILE A 10 -2.20 20.09 5.45
CA ILE A 10 -2.34 19.60 4.06
C ILE A 10 -1.04 20.00 3.36
N VAL A 11 -0.31 19.10 2.69
CA VAL A 11 0.97 19.46 2.01
C VAL A 11 1.12 18.77 0.66
N VAL A 12 1.25 19.58 -0.39
CA VAL A 12 1.13 19.19 -1.81
C VAL A 12 2.40 19.60 -2.59
N PRO A 13 3.50 18.82 -2.56
CA PRO A 13 4.76 19.22 -3.19
C PRO A 13 4.95 18.75 -4.64
N GLN A 14 5.81 19.47 -5.36
CA GLN A 14 6.37 19.14 -6.68
C GLN A 14 7.87 19.55 -6.71
N GLY A 15 8.78 18.92 -7.46
CA GLY A 15 8.77 17.56 -8.01
C GLY A 15 9.53 16.61 -7.07
N ASN A 16 10.70 16.15 -7.51
CA ASN A 16 11.60 15.29 -6.73
C ASN A 16 12.19 16.03 -5.51
N GLY A 17 12.18 15.56 -4.26
CA GLY A 17 11.53 14.40 -3.63
C GLY A 17 11.65 14.58 -2.10
N ILE A 18 11.66 13.50 -1.31
CA ILE A 18 11.77 13.45 0.18
C ILE A 18 10.75 14.38 0.88
N VAL A 19 9.65 13.82 1.38
CA VAL A 19 8.57 14.59 2.05
C VAL A 19 8.13 13.89 3.33
N VAL A 20 8.27 14.51 4.50
CA VAL A 20 8.17 13.87 5.84
C VAL A 20 7.20 14.59 6.81
N PRO A 21 5.86 14.52 6.61
CA PRO A 21 4.89 15.15 7.52
C PRO A 21 4.65 14.43 8.84
N GLN A 22 4.36 15.19 9.91
CA GLN A 22 3.92 14.67 11.20
C GLN A 22 2.67 15.37 11.74
N GLY A 23 1.52 14.69 11.74
CA GLY A 23 0.25 15.18 12.27
C GLY A 23 -0.94 14.85 11.37
N ASN A 24 -2.17 15.27 11.76
CA ASN A 24 -3.38 14.82 11.06
C ASN A 24 -3.64 15.63 9.78
N GLY A 25 -3.72 15.00 8.60
CA GLY A 25 -3.79 15.80 7.36
C GLY A 25 -3.86 15.08 6.01
N ILE A 26 -3.83 15.87 4.94
CA ILE A 26 -3.83 15.39 3.54
C ILE A 26 -2.49 15.70 2.85
N VAL A 27 -1.73 14.69 2.44
CA VAL A 27 -0.40 14.86 1.83
C VAL A 27 -0.46 14.45 0.37
N VAL A 28 -0.15 15.33 -0.59
CA VAL A 28 -0.30 15.05 -2.05
C VAL A 28 0.99 15.34 -2.84
N PRO A 29 2.03 14.49 -2.74
CA PRO A 29 3.27 14.65 -3.50
C PRO A 29 3.11 14.34 -4.99
N GLN A 30 3.75 15.13 -5.85
CA GLN A 30 3.89 14.89 -7.29
C GLN A 30 5.37 14.85 -7.68
N GLY A 31 5.78 13.87 -8.48
CA GLY A 31 7.15 13.69 -8.96
C GLY A 31 7.84 12.43 -8.44
N ASN A 32 9.16 12.31 -8.64
CA ASN A 32 9.90 11.09 -8.32
C ASN A 32 10.69 11.23 -7.01
N GLY A 33 10.47 10.36 -6.02
CA GLY A 33 11.24 10.42 -4.78
C GLY A 33 10.65 9.66 -3.60
N ILE A 34 11.14 9.99 -2.40
CA ILE A 34 10.72 9.35 -1.14
C ILE A 34 9.62 10.18 -0.45
N VAL A 35 8.66 9.56 0.20
CA VAL A 35 7.61 10.22 1.00
C VAL A 35 7.41 9.41 2.29
N VAL A 36 7.54 10.03 3.46
CA VAL A 36 7.49 9.38 4.79
C VAL A 36 6.53 10.14 5.74
N PRO A 37 5.22 10.11 5.50
CA PRO A 37 4.25 10.76 6.38
C PRO A 37 3.97 9.92 7.63
N LYS A 38 3.75 10.58 8.77
CA LYS A 38 3.48 9.96 10.06
C LYS A 38 2.31 10.62 10.78
N GLY A 39 1.35 9.83 11.27
CA GLY A 39 0.12 10.33 11.88
C GLY A 39 -1.12 9.73 11.21
N ASN A 40 -2.28 10.37 11.39
CA ASN A 40 -3.52 9.92 10.76
C ASN A 40 -3.92 10.80 9.57
N GLY A 41 -4.46 10.23 8.51
CA GLY A 41 -4.94 11.06 7.40
C GLY A 41 -4.93 10.40 6.02
N ILE A 42 -4.84 11.22 4.98
CA ILE A 42 -4.88 10.79 3.58
C ILE A 42 -3.55 11.15 2.90
N VAL A 43 -2.95 10.21 2.19
CA VAL A 43 -1.69 10.42 1.45
C VAL A 43 -1.93 10.03 0.00
N VAL A 44 -1.77 10.96 -0.95
CA VAL A 44 -2.00 10.74 -2.39
C VAL A 44 -0.75 11.10 -3.21
N PRO A 45 0.30 10.24 -3.20
CA PRO A 45 1.46 10.40 -4.07
C PRO A 45 1.10 10.19 -5.54
N GLN A 46 1.79 10.90 -6.44
CA GLN A 46 1.66 10.78 -7.89
C GLN A 46 3.05 10.84 -8.54
N GLY A 47 3.52 9.75 -9.15
CA GLY A 47 4.85 9.67 -9.77
C GLY A 47 5.64 8.47 -9.28
N ASN A 48 6.91 8.34 -9.69
CA ASN A 48 7.69 7.12 -9.45
C ASN A 48 8.56 7.23 -8.20
N GLY A 49 8.29 6.44 -7.15
CA GLY A 49 8.96 6.67 -5.87
C GLY A 49 8.86 5.58 -4.80
N ILE A 50 9.28 5.95 -3.59
CA ILE A 50 9.18 5.12 -2.38
C ILE A 50 8.28 5.84 -1.38
N VAL A 51 7.18 5.22 -0.97
CA VAL A 51 6.19 5.82 -0.06
C VAL A 51 6.12 4.97 1.21
N VAL A 52 6.53 5.52 2.34
CA VAL A 52 6.65 4.83 3.65
C VAL A 52 5.76 5.52 4.70
N PRO A 53 4.44 5.37 4.63
CA PRO A 53 3.53 5.97 5.60
C PRO A 53 3.56 5.21 6.93
N LYS A 54 3.44 5.95 8.05
CA LYS A 54 3.41 5.40 9.41
C LYS A 54 2.26 5.95 10.25
N GLY A 55 1.21 5.16 10.46
CA GLY A 55 0.04 5.51 11.26
C GLY A 55 -1.26 4.98 10.66
N ASN A 56 -2.40 5.57 11.01
CA ASN A 56 -3.71 5.06 10.59
C ASN A 56 -4.33 5.98 9.54
N GLY A 57 -4.66 5.47 8.35
CA GLY A 57 -5.17 6.35 7.30
C GLY A 57 -5.40 5.70 5.95
N ILE A 58 -5.55 6.54 4.93
CA ILE A 58 -5.77 6.14 3.54
C ILE A 58 -4.55 6.54 2.71
N VAL A 59 -3.95 5.61 1.98
CA VAL A 59 -2.77 5.85 1.13
C VAL A 59 -3.13 5.48 -0.30
N VAL A 60 -3.17 6.46 -1.20
CA VAL A 60 -3.59 6.32 -2.60
C VAL A 60 -2.45 6.73 -3.54
N PRO A 61 -1.37 5.93 -3.65
CA PRO A 61 -0.29 6.19 -4.59
C PRO A 61 -0.73 5.89 -6.02
N LYS A 62 -0.51 6.85 -6.91
CA LYS A 62 -0.70 6.70 -8.35
C LYS A 62 0.64 6.67 -9.07
N ASN A 63 0.76 5.77 -10.04
CA ASN A 63 1.96 5.45 -10.82
C ASN A 63 2.97 4.57 -10.07
N GLY A 64 4.19 4.46 -10.61
CA GLY A 64 5.10 3.38 -10.30
C GLY A 64 5.78 3.45 -8.94
N GLY A 65 6.19 2.30 -8.39
CA GLY A 65 7.22 2.29 -7.34
C GLY A 65 6.98 1.33 -6.18
N ILE A 66 7.51 1.71 -5.01
CA ILE A 66 7.52 0.89 -3.81
C ILE A 66 6.70 1.59 -2.72
N VAL A 67 5.72 0.89 -2.15
CA VAL A 67 4.89 1.40 -1.04
C VAL A 67 5.08 0.48 0.16
N VAL A 68 5.51 1.04 1.29
CA VAL A 68 5.78 0.28 2.54
C VAL A 68 5.00 0.88 3.71
N PRO A 69 3.68 0.61 3.81
CA PRO A 69 2.87 1.08 4.93
C PRO A 69 3.22 0.39 6.24
N SER A 70 3.13 1.15 7.32
CA SER A 70 3.16 0.69 8.70
C SER A 70 2.05 1.38 9.50
N GLY A 71 1.37 0.65 10.38
CA GLY A 71 0.10 1.06 11.00
C GLY A 71 -1.15 0.61 10.23
N ASN A 72 -2.32 0.81 10.86
CA ASN A 72 -3.59 0.21 10.43
C ASN A 72 -4.34 1.15 9.47
N GLY A 73 -4.47 0.78 8.19
CA GLY A 73 -5.07 1.67 7.20
C GLY A 73 -5.62 0.99 5.96
N ILE A 74 -6.10 1.82 5.03
CA ILE A 74 -6.52 1.42 3.68
C ILE A 74 -5.48 1.90 2.67
N VAL A 75 -5.01 1.02 1.81
CA VAL A 75 -3.97 1.31 0.83
C VAL A 75 -4.51 0.97 -0.56
N VAL A 76 -4.61 1.97 -1.44
CA VAL A 76 -5.26 1.87 -2.76
C VAL A 76 -4.25 2.31 -3.84
N PRO A 77 -3.25 1.48 -4.16
CA PRO A 77 -2.28 1.77 -5.20
C PRO A 77 -2.93 1.63 -6.58
N ALA A 78 -2.64 2.58 -7.48
CA ALA A 78 -3.09 2.54 -8.87
C ALA A 78 -1.87 2.63 -9.80
N GLY A 79 -1.68 1.62 -10.66
CA GLY A 79 -0.51 1.46 -11.51
C GLY A 79 0.32 0.22 -11.16
N TYR A 80 1.60 0.24 -11.51
CA TYR A 80 2.51 -0.91 -11.37
C TYR A 80 3.48 -0.75 -10.21
N GLY A 81 3.67 -1.74 -9.35
CA GLY A 81 4.63 -1.58 -8.26
C GLY A 81 4.76 -2.74 -7.29
N ILE A 82 5.48 -2.48 -6.21
CA ILE A 82 5.67 -3.38 -5.08
C ILE A 82 5.03 -2.75 -3.84
N VAL A 83 4.12 -3.47 -3.18
CA VAL A 83 3.49 -3.00 -1.93
C VAL A 83 3.75 -4.00 -0.82
N THR A 84 4.41 -3.54 0.25
CA THR A 84 4.73 -4.38 1.42
C THR A 84 4.00 -3.82 2.65
N LEU A 85 2.90 -4.44 3.05
CA LEU A 85 2.23 -4.12 4.31
C LEU A 85 3.01 -4.76 5.46
N LYS A 86 3.54 -3.95 6.38
CA LYS A 86 4.21 -4.47 7.58
C LYS A 86 3.26 -4.84 8.71
N ASP A 87 2.18 -4.07 8.85
CA ASP A 87 1.16 -4.23 9.87
C ASP A 87 -0.18 -4.54 9.20
N GLY A 88 -1.22 -4.76 10.01
CA GLY A 88 -2.55 -5.10 9.51
C GLY A 88 -3.24 -3.95 8.76
N GLY A 89 -4.21 -4.29 7.92
CA GLY A 89 -4.94 -3.30 7.13
C GLY A 89 -5.69 -3.88 5.94
N ILE A 90 -6.19 -2.98 5.09
CA ILE A 90 -6.89 -3.31 3.85
C ILE A 90 -6.07 -2.78 2.68
N LEU A 91 -5.79 -3.62 1.68
CA LEU A 91 -5.08 -3.25 0.47
C LEU A 91 -5.91 -3.62 -0.77
N ILE A 92 -6.20 -2.62 -1.59
CA ILE A 92 -7.03 -2.74 -2.79
C ILE A 92 -6.26 -2.17 -3.99
N PRO A 93 -5.36 -2.95 -4.63
CA PRO A 93 -4.65 -2.51 -5.83
C PRO A 93 -5.58 -2.49 -7.04
N ALA A 94 -5.60 -1.35 -7.72
CA ALA A 94 -6.28 -1.12 -8.99
C ALA A 94 -5.25 -1.12 -10.15
N GLY A 95 -4.36 -2.11 -10.14
CA GLY A 95 -3.29 -2.27 -11.12
C GLY A 95 -2.35 -3.42 -10.79
N ASN A 96 -1.57 -3.86 -11.78
CA ASN A 96 -0.76 -5.07 -11.68
C ASN A 96 0.53 -4.86 -10.87
N GLY A 97 0.80 -5.72 -9.89
CA GLY A 97 2.00 -5.56 -9.06
C GLY A 97 2.34 -6.77 -8.19
N ILE A 98 3.35 -6.58 -7.33
CA ILE A 98 3.74 -7.55 -6.29
C ILE A 98 3.25 -7.02 -4.93
N VAL A 99 2.53 -7.85 -4.19
CA VAL A 99 1.94 -7.50 -2.90
C VAL A 99 2.43 -8.47 -1.83
N THR A 100 3.07 -7.95 -0.79
CA THR A 100 3.65 -8.75 0.31
C THR A 100 3.03 -8.31 1.63
N PRO A 101 1.88 -8.89 2.06
CA PRO A 101 1.33 -8.64 3.37
C PRO A 101 2.04 -9.49 4.41
N ALA A 102 2.64 -8.84 5.42
CA ALA A 102 3.42 -9.50 6.46
C ALA A 102 2.58 -9.94 7.67
N ASN A 103 1.56 -9.16 8.04
CA ASN A 103 0.74 -9.36 9.22
C ASN A 103 -0.74 -9.05 8.93
N GLY A 104 -1.64 -9.85 9.52
CA GLY A 104 -3.09 -9.62 9.72
C GLY A 104 -3.81 -8.63 8.80
N GLY A 105 -4.10 -8.98 7.54
CA GLY A 105 -4.75 -8.04 6.60
C GLY A 105 -5.70 -8.66 5.59
N ILE A 106 -6.46 -7.79 4.89
CA ILE A 106 -7.30 -8.12 3.74
C ILE A 106 -6.64 -7.55 2.48
N VAL A 107 -6.33 -8.40 1.50
CA VAL A 107 -5.81 -8.00 0.19
C VAL A 107 -6.79 -8.40 -0.90
N THR A 108 -7.30 -7.43 -1.65
CA THR A 108 -8.17 -7.66 -2.80
C THR A 108 -7.53 -7.05 -4.05
N LEU A 109 -6.98 -7.88 -4.94
CA LEU A 109 -6.54 -7.40 -6.26
C LEU A 109 -7.77 -7.23 -7.17
N ALA A 110 -7.89 -6.09 -7.85
CA ALA A 110 -8.89 -5.91 -8.90
C ALA A 110 -8.43 -6.45 -10.27
N ASP A 111 -7.12 -6.45 -10.52
CA ASP A 111 -6.47 -6.90 -11.76
C ASP A 111 -5.47 -8.05 -11.47
N GLY A 112 -4.73 -8.49 -12.49
CA GLY A 112 -3.66 -9.49 -12.33
C GLY A 112 -2.51 -9.03 -11.42
N GLY A 113 -1.67 -9.95 -10.96
CA GLY A 113 -0.57 -9.62 -10.06
C GLY A 113 -0.05 -10.83 -9.29
N ILE A 114 0.91 -10.60 -8.39
CA ILE A 114 1.49 -11.63 -7.52
C ILE A 114 1.30 -11.20 -6.06
N ILE A 115 0.66 -12.03 -5.24
CA ILE A 115 0.59 -11.83 -3.79
C ILE A 115 1.45 -12.87 -3.09
N VAL A 116 2.33 -12.42 -2.19
CA VAL A 116 3.23 -13.27 -1.38
C VAL A 116 2.92 -13.04 0.10
N PRO A 117 1.83 -13.63 0.65
CA PRO A 117 1.49 -13.44 2.06
C PRO A 117 2.47 -14.22 2.94
N THR A 118 3.06 -13.55 3.93
CA THR A 118 4.02 -14.15 4.88
C THR A 118 3.46 -14.29 6.30
N GLY A 119 2.18 -13.96 6.50
CA GLY A 119 1.48 -14.11 7.77
C GLY A 119 -0.03 -14.11 7.57
N ASN A 120 -0.76 -14.24 8.68
CA ASN A 120 -2.22 -14.42 8.72
C ASN A 120 -2.96 -13.32 7.93
N GLY A 121 -3.96 -13.71 7.13
CA GLY A 121 -4.77 -12.76 6.37
C GLY A 121 -5.78 -13.40 5.44
N ILE A 122 -6.57 -12.55 4.78
CA ILE A 122 -7.50 -12.90 3.71
C ILE A 122 -6.96 -12.32 2.41
N VAL A 123 -6.88 -13.15 1.37
CA VAL A 123 -6.40 -12.73 0.05
C VAL A 123 -7.41 -13.14 -1.03
N THR A 124 -7.84 -12.17 -1.83
CA THR A 124 -8.80 -12.35 -2.93
C THR A 124 -8.20 -11.81 -4.22
N PRO A 125 -7.51 -12.66 -5.02
CA PRO A 125 -7.04 -12.26 -6.34
C PRO A 125 -8.20 -12.24 -7.36
N ALA A 126 -8.25 -11.22 -8.21
CA ALA A 126 -9.06 -11.23 -9.42
C ALA A 126 -8.47 -12.17 -10.50
N ASN A 127 -9.18 -12.25 -11.64
CA ASN A 127 -8.83 -13.09 -12.79
C ASN A 127 -7.36 -12.89 -13.22
N GLY A 128 -6.55 -13.95 -13.10
CA GLY A 128 -5.14 -13.95 -13.48
C GLY A 128 -4.15 -13.56 -12.37
N GLY A 129 -4.62 -13.32 -11.14
CA GLY A 129 -3.74 -13.13 -9.98
C GLY A 129 -3.10 -14.45 -9.49
N ILE A 130 -1.81 -14.42 -9.19
CA ILE A 130 -1.03 -15.53 -8.62
C ILE A 130 -0.86 -15.29 -7.11
N VAL A 131 -1.04 -16.33 -6.29
CA VAL A 131 -0.79 -16.26 -4.84
C VAL A 131 0.26 -17.30 -4.45
N ILE A 132 1.33 -16.85 -3.79
CA ILE A 132 2.49 -17.65 -3.38
C ILE A 132 2.64 -17.53 -1.85
N PRO A 133 1.93 -18.35 -1.07
CA PRO A 133 1.95 -18.23 0.38
C PRO A 133 3.26 -18.68 1.02
N LYS A 134 3.60 -18.01 2.12
CA LYS A 134 4.69 -18.39 3.03
C LYS A 134 4.28 -18.32 4.52
N GLY A 135 3.08 -17.83 4.81
CA GLY A 135 2.45 -17.90 6.14
C GLY A 135 1.05 -18.49 6.04
N SER A 136 0.48 -18.84 7.18
CA SER A 136 -0.88 -19.36 7.31
C SER A 136 -1.91 -18.29 6.89
N GLY A 137 -3.07 -18.67 6.37
CA GLY A 137 -4.06 -17.71 5.86
C GLY A 137 -5.19 -18.31 5.01
N ILE A 138 -6.06 -17.45 4.49
CA ILE A 138 -7.21 -17.85 3.65
C ILE A 138 -7.09 -17.15 2.29
N VAL A 139 -7.27 -17.92 1.21
CA VAL A 139 -7.27 -17.41 -0.16
C VAL A 139 -8.55 -17.77 -0.89
N PHE A 140 -9.17 -16.75 -1.48
CA PHE A 140 -10.37 -16.83 -2.31
C PHE A 140 -9.98 -16.56 -3.78
N PRO A 141 -9.44 -17.55 -4.51
CA PRO A 141 -9.15 -17.40 -5.94
C PRO A 141 -10.41 -17.10 -6.75
N CYS A 142 -10.22 -16.56 -7.96
CA CYS A 142 -11.30 -16.40 -8.93
C CYS A 142 -11.78 -17.78 -9.45
N GLY A 143 -12.84 -18.29 -8.84
CA GLY A 143 -13.37 -19.63 -9.09
C GLY A 143 -13.77 -20.32 -7.79
N SER A 144 -14.60 -21.35 -7.86
CA SER A 144 -15.39 -21.89 -6.73
C SER A 144 -14.61 -22.64 -5.63
N GLN A 145 -13.30 -22.42 -5.48
CA GLN A 145 -12.43 -23.21 -4.60
C GLN A 145 -11.81 -22.33 -3.52
N LEU A 146 -12.03 -22.68 -2.25
CA LEU A 146 -11.42 -21.99 -1.11
C LEU A 146 -10.11 -22.69 -0.72
N TYR A 147 -9.01 -21.93 -0.63
CA TYR A 147 -7.72 -22.48 -0.20
C TYR A 147 -7.36 -22.00 1.21
N TYR A 148 -7.20 -22.96 2.12
CA TYR A 148 -6.63 -22.75 3.44
C TYR A 148 -5.12 -23.01 3.39
N MET A 149 -4.35 -22.14 4.03
CA MET A 149 -2.90 -22.26 4.14
C MET A 149 -2.55 -22.43 5.61
N TYR A 150 -1.81 -23.49 5.90
CA TYR A 150 -1.33 -23.88 7.23
C TYR A 150 0.15 -23.50 7.35
#